data_AF-A0A2U9INS3-F1
#
_entry.id   AF-A0A2U9INS3-F1
#
_cell.length_a   1.000
_cell.length_b   1.000
_cell.length_c   1.000
_cell.angle_alpha   90.00
_cell.angle_beta   90.00
_cell.angle_gamma   90.00
#
_symmetry.space_group_name_H-M   'P 1'
#
loop_
_entity.id
_entity.type
_entity.pdbx_description
1 polymer ?
#
loop_
_entity_poly.entity_id
_entity_poly.type
_entity_poly.pdbx_seq_one_letter_code
_entity_poly.pdbx_strand_id
1 'polypeptide(L)' 'MTFKLRKCPKDNIYTFKQNCPICNSKTIIAHPPRFSPIDKYVKYRIEAKKGIKLNC' A
#
# COMPACT_ATOMS: atom_id res chain seq x y z
N MET A 1 -2.92 -9.42 13.16
CA MET A 1 -1.63 -9.39 12.43
C MET A 1 -1.13 -7.96 12.42
N THR A 2 -0.08 -7.65 13.17
CA THR A 2 0.56 -6.33 13.19
C THR A 2 1.81 -6.39 12.29
N PHE A 3 1.74 -5.79 11.10
CA PHE A 3 2.88 -5.75 10.20
C PHE A 3 3.90 -4.72 10.69
N LYS A 4 5.05 -5.19 11.18
CA LYS A 4 6.14 -4.31 11.64
C LYS A 4 7.10 -3.90 10.52
N LEU A 5 7.28 -4.75 9.51
CA LEU A 5 8.23 -4.51 8.43
C LEU A 5 7.72 -3.41 7.48
N ARG A 6 8.55 -2.39 7.26
CA ARG A 6 8.29 -1.27 6.36
C ARG A 6 9.35 -1.21 5.26
N LYS A 7 9.01 -0.57 4.15
CA LYS A 7 9.87 -0.36 2.99
C LYS A 7 9.88 1.11 2.61
N CYS A 8 11.05 1.65 2.28
CA CYS A 8 11.16 2.98 1.69
C CYS A 8 10.76 2.94 0.20
N PRO A 9 9.84 3.80 -0.27
CA PRO A 9 9.45 3.83 -1.68
C PRO A 9 10.51 4.43 -2.61
N LYS A 10 11.47 5.20 -2.08
CA LYS A 10 12.56 5.83 -2.86
C LYS A 10 13.80 4.93 -2.95
N ASP A 11 14.31 4.50 -1.80
CA ASP A 11 15.59 3.78 -1.72
C ASP A 11 15.39 2.25 -1.78
N ASN A 12 14.15 1.77 -1.70
CA ASN A 12 13.78 0.35 -1.61
C ASN A 12 14.33 -0.40 -0.38
N ILE A 13 14.82 0.31 0.63
CA ILE A 13 15.38 -0.27 1.85
C ILE A 13 14.27 -0.71 2.80
N TYR A 14 14.44 -1.88 3.40
CA TYR A 14 13.56 -2.38 4.45
C TYR A 14 13.99 -1.85 5.83
N THR A 15 13.03 -1.35 6.59
CA THR A 15 13.28 -0.79 7.92
C THR A 15 12.09 -1.05 8.84
N PHE A 16 12.32 -0.98 10.15
CA PHE A 16 11.25 -0.94 11.15
C PHE A 16 10.89 0.49 11.57
N LYS A 17 11.67 1.47 11.13
CA LYS A 17 11.49 2.89 11.45
C LYS A 17 10.41 3.50 10.56
N GLN A 18 9.70 4.49 11.08
CA GLN A 18 8.70 5.24 10.31
C GLN A 18 9.34 6.08 9.19
N ASN A 19 10.59 6.50 9.40
CA ASN A 19 11.37 7.26 8.42
C ASN A 19 12.55 6.42 7.92
N CYS A 20 12.90 6.59 6.64
CA CYS A 20 14.07 5.94 6.05
C CYS A 20 15.36 6.54 6.65
N PRO A 21 16.35 5.73 7.08
CA PRO A 21 17.60 6.24 7.62
C PRO A 21 18.50 6.94 6.59
N ILE A 22 18.25 6.76 5.28
CA ILE A 22 19.07 7.36 4.21
C ILE A 22 18.44 8.65 3.69
N CYS A 23 17.25 8.56 3.06
CA CYS A 23 16.61 9.73 2.47
C CYS A 23 15.59 10.43 3.40
N ASN A 24 15.42 9.97 4.64
CA ASN A 24 14.46 10.49 5.62
C ASN A 24 12.98 10.51 5.16
N SER A 25 12.63 9.82 4.08
CA SER A 25 11.26 9.72 3.58
C SER A 25 10.39 8.80 4.45
N LYS A 26 9.07 9.03 4.43
CA LYS A 26 8.10 8.18 5.13
C LYS A 26 8.09 6.79 4.50
N THR A 27 8.30 5.76 5.31
CA THR A 27 8.26 4.37 4.86
C THR A 27 6.82 3.87 4.79
N ILE A 28 6.56 2.89 3.93
CA ILE A 28 5.24 2.23 3.77
C ILE A 28 5.29 0.80 4.29
N ILE A 29 4.15 0.21 4.60
CA ILE A 29 4.08 -1.20 5.00
C ILE A 29 4.54 -2.05 3.81
N ALA A 30 5.48 -2.97 4.05
CA ALA A 30 6.04 -3.82 3.00
C ALA A 30 5.06 -4.88 2.50
N HIS A 31 4.15 -5.33 3.37
CA HIS A 31 3.20 -6.39 3.07
C HIS A 31 2.01 -5.84 2.26
N PRO A 32 1.55 -6.57 1.23
CA PRO A 32 0.35 -6.19 0.49
C PRO A 32 -0.91 -6.27 1.36
N PRO A 33 -2.00 -5.59 0.96
CA PRO A 33 -3.30 -5.78 1.59
C PRO A 33 -3.79 -7.23 1.41
N ARG A 34 -4.61 -7.71 2.36
CA ARG A 34 -5.17 -9.05 2.28
C ARG A 34 -6.10 -9.19 1.08
N PHE A 35 -5.97 -10.32 0.38
CA PHE A 35 -6.87 -10.68 -0.72
C PHE A 35 -8.13 -11.34 -0.18
N SER A 36 -9.29 -11.03 -0.78
CA SER A 36 -10.59 -11.66 -0.52
C SER A 36 -11.18 -12.14 -1.85
N PRO A 37 -11.70 -13.37 -1.93
CA PRO A 37 -12.37 -13.85 -3.14
C PRO A 37 -13.62 -13.02 -3.51
N ILE A 38 -14.39 -12.59 -2.50
CA ILE A 38 -15.65 -11.84 -2.67
C ILE A 38 -15.38 -10.36 -2.38
N ASP A 39 -14.41 -9.76 -3.07
CA ASP A 39 -14.01 -8.35 -2.81
C ASP A 39 -15.21 -7.39 -3.00
N LYS A 40 -15.86 -7.03 -1.88
CA LYS A 40 -17.09 -6.21 -1.85
C LYS A 40 -16.87 -4.81 -2.43
N TYR A 41 -15.63 -4.33 -2.45
CA TYR A 41 -15.28 -2.97 -2.85
C TYR A 41 -14.49 -2.92 -4.18
N VAL A 42 -14.54 -3.99 -4.99
CA VAL A 42 -13.89 -4.03 -6.32
C VAL A 42 -14.26 -2.82 -7.17
N LYS A 43 -15.54 -2.49 -7.25
CA LYS A 43 -16.03 -1.36 -8.07
C LYS A 43 -15.28 -0.07 -7.72
N TYR A 44 -15.33 0.33 -6.45
CA TYR A 44 -14.68 1.54 -5.95
C TYR A 44 -13.15 1.51 -6.13
N ARG A 45 -12.52 0.33 -5.93
CA ARG A 45 -11.07 0.17 -6.14
C ARG A 45 -10.69 0.38 -7.60
N ILE A 46 -11.49 -0.09 -8.55
CA ILE A 46 -11.25 0.10 -9.99
C ILE A 46 -11.50 1.56 -10.39
N GLU A 47 -12.59 2.16 -9.90
CA GLU A 47 -12.92 3.57 -10.17
C GLU A 47 -11.82 4.50 -9.67
N ALA A 48 -11.32 4.30 -8.45
CA ALA A 48 -10.21 5.09 -7.90
C ALA A 48 -8.90 4.88 -8.68
N LYS A 49 -8.63 3.68 -9.18
CA LYS A 49 -7.42 3.38 -9.96
C LYS A 49 -7.47 3.96 -11.38
N LYS A 50 -8.65 3.98 -12.00
CA LYS A 50 -8.86 4.48 -13.38
C LYS A 50 -9.26 5.95 -13.45
N GLY A 51 -9.74 6.54 -12.34
CA GLY A 51 -10.29 7.89 -12.31
C GLY A 51 -11.63 8.04 -13.05
N ILE A 52 -12.34 6.94 -13.31
CA ILE A 52 -13.57 6.91 -14.11
C ILE A 52 -14.69 6.27 -13.27
N LYS A 53 -15.92 6.80 -13.37
CA LYS A 53 -17.10 6.17 -12.77
C LYS A 53 -17.54 4.98 -13.63
N LEU A 54 -17.68 3.82 -13.00
CA LEU A 54 -18.21 2.64 -13.68
C LEU A 54 -19.73 2.65 -13.54
N ASN A 55 -20.41 2.71 -14.68
CA ASN A 55 -21.83 2.40 -14.73
C ASN A 55 -21.92 0.88 -14.66
N CYS A 56 -22.31 0.36 -13.50
CA CYS A 56 -22.59 -1.06 -13.31
C CYS A 56 -24.06 -1.31 -13.54
#